data_AF-A0A7W5H1J5-F1
#
_entry.id   AF-A0A7W5H1J5-F1
#
_cell.length_a   1.000
_cell.length_b   1.000
_cell.length_c   1.000
_cell.angle_alpha   90.00
_cell.angle_beta   90.00
_cell.angle_gamma   90.00
#
_symmetry.space_group_name_H-M   'P 1'
#
loop_
_entity.id
_entity.type
_entity.pdbx_description
1 polymer ?
#
loop_
_entity_poly.entity_id
_entity_poly.type
_entity_poly.pdbx_seq_one_letter_code
_entity_poly.pdbx_strand_id
1 'polypeptide(L)'
;MKKFGRVIGIILLAGFMFSLLSVIVYRFVPVFITPLMIVRSADKIIHGQKPVIEKKWEPLDKISPNMVQAVIASEDNLFMEHFGFDEKAIEEAFKHNEHSRRIRGGSTISQQTAKNVFLLPDRSYVRKAIEAYFTLLIETCWGKEHIMEVYLNVIETGDGIYGVEAAAEHYFHCHASQLSKSQAVLIAVSLPNPRKFNPAHPSAYLLERQAKILHLMSELPKVSFEK
;
A
#
# COMPACT_ATOMS: atom_id res chain seq x y z
N MET A 1 12.84 36.61 20.99
CA MET A 1 11.57 36.04 20.50
C MET A 1 11.40 36.14 18.98
N LYS A 2 11.50 37.32 18.33
CA LYS A 2 11.32 37.47 16.86
C LYS A 2 12.29 36.63 15.99
N LYS A 3 13.57 36.50 16.38
CA LYS A 3 14.54 35.64 15.67
C LYS A 3 14.21 34.15 15.76
N PHE A 4 13.68 33.69 16.90
CA PHE A 4 13.32 32.29 17.13
C PHE A 4 12.09 31.88 16.30
N GLY A 5 11.05 32.71 16.25
CA GLY A 5 9.90 32.48 15.38
C GLY A 5 10.26 32.44 13.89
N ARG A 6 11.21 33.27 13.44
CA ARG A 6 11.73 33.23 12.07
C ARG A 6 12.44 31.92 11.74
N VAL A 7 13.25 31.40 12.66
CA VAL A 7 13.95 30.12 12.47
C VAL A 7 12.95 28.96 12.39
N ILE A 8 11.96 28.91 13.28
CA ILE A 8 10.89 27.90 13.22
C ILE A 8 10.15 27.98 11.89
N GLY A 9 9.76 29.19 11.45
CA GLY A 9 9.09 29.38 10.16
C GLY A 9 9.92 28.87 8.98
N ILE A 10 11.24 29.12 8.98
CA ILE A 10 12.15 28.62 7.93
C ILE A 10 12.21 27.08 7.96
N ILE A 11 12.30 26.46 9.14
CA ILE A 11 12.35 25.00 9.27
C ILE A 11 11.06 24.37 8.76
N LEU A 12 9.89 24.90 9.16
CA LEU A 12 8.60 24.39 8.71
C LEU A 12 8.42 24.54 7.19
N LEU A 13 8.80 25.70 6.64
CA LEU A 13 8.75 25.93 5.20
C LEU A 13 9.70 24.99 4.44
N ALA A 14 10.93 24.82 4.93
CA ALA A 14 11.89 23.89 4.33
C ALA A 14 11.38 22.45 4.38
N GLY A 15 10.79 22.02 5.51
CA GLY A 15 10.17 20.70 5.64
C GLY A 15 9.02 20.49 4.67
N PHE A 16 8.14 21.48 4.52
CA PHE A 16 7.04 21.45 3.55
C PHE A 16 7.53 21.42 2.10
N MET A 17 8.53 22.23 1.75
CA MET A 17 9.12 22.23 0.41
C MET A 17 9.81 20.90 0.10
N PHE A 18 10.47 20.30 1.10
CA PHE A 18 11.08 18.99 0.98
C PHE A 18 10.04 17.89 0.77
N SER A 19 8.94 17.89 1.53
CA SER A 19 7.85 16.91 1.34
C SER A 19 7.16 17.06 -0.01
N LEU A 20 6.95 18.29 -0.48
CA LEU A 20 6.39 18.52 -1.81
C LEU A 20 7.36 18.06 -2.92
N LEU A 21 8.65 18.42 -2.79
CA LEU A 21 9.67 18.00 -3.75
C LEU A 21 9.79 16.47 -3.80
N SER A 22 9.76 15.78 -2.66
CA SER A 22 9.86 14.31 -2.64
C SER A 22 8.66 13.65 -3.33
N VAL A 23 7.44 14.17 -3.13
CA VAL A 23 6.25 13.72 -3.86
C VAL A 23 6.41 13.96 -5.36
N ILE A 24 6.86 15.15 -5.78
CA ILE A 24 7.04 15.46 -7.21
C ILE A 24 8.10 14.55 -7.83
N VAL A 25 9.22 14.31 -7.15
CA VAL A 25 10.27 13.40 -7.64
C VAL A 25 9.71 11.99 -7.80
N TYR A 26 9.07 11.45 -6.77
CA TYR A 26 8.49 10.11 -6.80
C TYR A 26 7.28 9.96 -7.73
N ARG A 27 6.76 11.04 -8.33
CA ARG A 27 5.83 10.95 -9.48
C ARG A 27 6.50 10.32 -10.70
N PHE A 28 7.80 10.54 -10.87
CA PHE A 28 8.51 10.23 -12.12
C PHE A 28 9.59 9.16 -11.96
N VAL A 29 9.95 8.82 -10.72
CA VAL A 29 11.02 7.84 -10.46
C VAL A 29 10.51 6.70 -9.59
N PRO A 30 11.01 5.46 -9.80
CA PRO A 30 10.71 4.34 -8.94
C PRO A 30 11.04 4.59 -7.47
N VAL A 31 10.17 4.13 -6.57
CA VAL A 31 10.41 4.15 -5.13
C VAL A 31 11.19 2.89 -4.76
N PHE A 32 12.52 2.96 -4.72
CA PHE A 32 13.36 1.79 -4.48
C PHE A 32 13.34 1.32 -3.02
N ILE A 33 13.40 2.25 -2.08
CA ILE A 33 13.47 1.98 -0.64
C ILE A 33 12.44 2.84 0.08
N THR A 34 11.80 2.28 1.11
CA THR A 34 10.86 2.99 1.96
C THR A 34 11.27 2.97 3.43
N PRO A 35 10.77 3.90 4.27
CA PRO A 35 11.04 3.88 5.71
C PRO A 35 10.62 2.56 6.37
N LEU A 36 9.52 1.94 5.92
CA LEU A 36 9.08 0.63 6.42
C LEU A 36 10.15 -0.45 6.18
N MET A 37 10.71 -0.54 4.97
CA MET A 37 11.75 -1.53 4.64
C MET A 37 13.00 -1.36 5.50
N ILE A 38 13.41 -0.12 5.74
CA ILE A 38 14.56 0.21 6.58
C ILE A 38 14.31 -0.24 8.03
N VAL A 39 13.18 0.15 8.61
CA VAL A 39 12.83 -0.19 10.00
C VAL A 39 12.72 -1.70 10.18
N ARG A 40 12.06 -2.41 9.25
CA ARG A 40 11.95 -3.88 9.28
C ARG A 40 13.30 -4.58 9.21
N SER A 41 14.20 -4.08 8.36
CA SER A 41 15.55 -4.64 8.23
C SER A 41 16.40 -4.37 9.46
N ALA A 42 16.29 -3.18 10.06
CA ALA A 42 16.95 -2.84 11.30
C ALA A 42 16.45 -3.71 12.47
N ASP A 43 15.14 -3.93 12.57
CA ASP A 43 14.54 -4.83 13.57
C ASP A 43 15.14 -6.24 13.47
N LYS A 44 15.34 -6.78 12.27
CA LYS A 44 15.98 -8.09 12.08
C LYS A 44 17.40 -8.11 12.62
N ILE A 45 18.21 -7.10 12.31
CA ILE A 45 19.60 -6.98 12.79
C ILE A 45 19.64 -6.93 14.32
N ILE A 46 18.78 -6.13 14.95
CA ILE A 46 18.72 -6.00 16.41
C ILE A 46 18.42 -7.35 17.08
N HIS A 47 17.61 -8.19 16.45
CA HIS A 47 17.27 -9.54 16.94
C HIS A 47 18.25 -10.63 16.46
N GLY A 48 19.43 -10.26 15.94
CA GLY A 48 20.46 -11.21 15.52
C GLY A 48 20.16 -11.96 14.22
N GLN A 49 19.19 -11.49 13.43
CA GLN A 49 18.83 -12.06 12.13
C GLN A 49 19.50 -11.28 10.99
N LYS A 50 19.65 -11.93 9.83
CA LYS A 50 20.13 -11.24 8.62
C LYS A 50 19.07 -10.26 8.11
N PRO A 51 19.45 -9.03 7.71
CA PRO A 51 18.52 -8.12 7.05
C PRO A 51 18.12 -8.71 5.68
N VAL A 52 16.84 -8.57 5.33
CA VAL A 52 16.30 -9.05 4.05
C VAL A 52 15.35 -7.99 3.51
N ILE A 53 15.64 -7.53 2.29
CA ILE A 53 14.77 -6.70 1.47
C ILE A 53 14.78 -7.33 0.07
N GLU A 54 13.82 -8.21 -0.19
CA GLU A 54 13.56 -8.77 -1.51
C GLU A 54 12.54 -7.89 -2.19
N LYS A 55 12.98 -7.13 -3.20
CA LYS A 55 12.13 -6.22 -3.95
C LYS A 55 12.67 -6.03 -5.36
N LYS A 56 11.75 -6.05 -6.33
CA LYS A 56 12.02 -5.75 -7.73
C LYS A 56 10.91 -4.83 -8.24
N TRP A 57 11.30 -3.70 -8.81
CA TRP A 57 10.35 -2.74 -9.36
C TRP A 57 9.90 -3.19 -10.74
N GLU A 58 8.60 -3.22 -10.99
CA GLU A 58 8.02 -3.44 -12.31
C GLU A 58 7.02 -2.31 -12.63
N PRO A 59 7.11 -1.69 -13.83
CA PRO A 59 6.08 -0.78 -14.31
C PRO A 59 4.70 -1.45 -14.34
N LEU A 60 3.63 -0.67 -14.22
CA LEU A 60 2.26 -1.20 -14.07
C LEU A 60 1.81 -2.00 -15.30
N ASP A 61 2.26 -1.63 -16.50
CA ASP A 61 1.99 -2.36 -17.75
C ASP A 61 2.68 -3.74 -17.81
N LYS A 62 3.64 -4.01 -16.92
CA LYS A 62 4.28 -5.30 -16.70
C LYS A 62 3.69 -6.09 -15.54
N ILE A 63 2.65 -5.58 -14.90
CA ILE A 63 1.91 -6.29 -13.85
C ILE A 63 0.59 -6.79 -14.43
N SER A 64 0.21 -8.04 -14.09
CA SER A 64 -1.05 -8.63 -14.55
C SER A 64 -2.25 -7.74 -14.15
N PRO A 65 -3.15 -7.40 -15.09
CA PRO A 65 -4.38 -6.66 -14.77
C PRO A 65 -5.25 -7.36 -13.72
N ASN A 66 -5.13 -8.68 -13.58
CA ASN A 66 -5.79 -9.42 -12.52
C ASN A 66 -5.31 -8.99 -11.12
N MET A 67 -4.03 -8.62 -10.99
CA MET A 67 -3.46 -8.14 -9.73
C MET A 67 -4.05 -6.79 -9.35
N VAL A 68 -4.14 -5.85 -10.30
CA VAL A 68 -4.80 -4.55 -10.12
C VAL A 68 -6.25 -4.72 -9.69
N GLN A 69 -7.00 -5.54 -10.43
CA GLN A 69 -8.41 -5.81 -10.11
C GLN A 69 -8.56 -6.49 -8.74
N ALA A 70 -7.66 -7.40 -8.37
CA ALA A 70 -7.71 -8.12 -7.10
C ALA A 70 -7.45 -7.20 -5.90
N VAL A 71 -6.49 -6.27 -6.00
CA VAL A 71 -6.24 -5.32 -4.90
C VAL A 71 -7.37 -4.30 -4.76
N ILE A 72 -7.91 -3.80 -5.87
CA ILE A 72 -9.09 -2.91 -5.82
C ILE A 72 -10.26 -3.65 -5.16
N ALA A 73 -10.57 -4.87 -5.60
CA ALA A 73 -11.65 -5.67 -5.03
C ALA A 73 -11.44 -6.03 -3.54
N SER A 74 -10.20 -6.22 -3.10
CA SER A 74 -9.89 -6.69 -1.74
C SER A 74 -9.68 -5.55 -0.75
N GLU A 75 -9.10 -4.43 -1.18
CA GLU A 75 -8.63 -3.36 -0.31
C GLU A 75 -9.44 -2.07 -0.47
N ASP A 76 -9.94 -1.76 -1.68
CA ASP A 76 -10.48 -0.44 -1.99
C ASP A 76 -11.34 -0.44 -3.28
N ASN A 77 -12.61 -0.86 -3.15
CA ASN A 77 -13.51 -1.04 -4.31
C ASN A 77 -13.80 0.27 -5.06
N LEU A 78 -13.73 1.41 -4.38
CA LEU A 78 -14.03 2.73 -4.91
C LEU A 78 -12.76 3.52 -5.25
N PHE A 79 -11.61 2.85 -5.35
CA PHE A 79 -10.31 3.46 -5.61
C PHE A 79 -10.33 4.44 -6.79
N MET A 80 -11.05 4.10 -7.86
CA MET A 80 -11.12 4.92 -9.08
C MET A 80 -12.06 6.14 -8.94
N GLU A 81 -12.94 6.15 -7.94
CA GLU A 81 -14.00 7.15 -7.77
C GLU A 81 -13.61 8.23 -6.77
N HIS A 82 -12.95 7.87 -5.66
CA HIS A 82 -12.64 8.81 -4.58
C HIS A 82 -11.30 9.53 -4.77
N PHE A 83 -11.07 10.60 -4.01
CA PHE A 83 -9.82 11.36 -3.98
C PHE A 83 -9.01 11.04 -2.70
N GLY A 84 -8.50 9.82 -2.61
CA GLY A 84 -7.70 9.34 -1.48
C GLY A 84 -8.45 8.86 -0.23
N PHE A 85 -9.72 9.20 -0.05
CA PHE A 85 -10.50 8.83 1.13
C PHE A 85 -11.86 8.30 0.74
N ASP A 86 -12.23 7.13 1.28
CA ASP A 86 -13.58 6.60 1.21
C ASP A 86 -14.32 6.93 2.52
N GLU A 87 -15.09 8.01 2.51
CA GLU A 87 -15.86 8.47 3.67
C GLU A 87 -16.84 7.41 4.16
N LYS A 88 -17.46 6.65 3.25
CA LYS A 88 -18.42 5.60 3.61
C LYS A 88 -17.69 4.43 4.28
N ALA A 89 -16.57 3.99 3.73
CA ALA A 89 -15.77 2.94 4.36
C ALA A 89 -15.22 3.36 5.74
N ILE A 90 -14.86 4.64 5.92
CA ILE A 90 -14.46 5.18 7.22
C ILE A 90 -15.62 5.14 8.21
N GLU A 91 -16.81 5.60 7.82
CA GLU A 91 -18.01 5.60 8.66
C GLU A 91 -18.43 4.17 9.04
N GLU A 92 -18.44 3.25 8.09
CA GLU A 92 -18.74 1.83 8.33
C GLU A 92 -17.72 1.17 9.24
N ALA A 93 -16.43 1.46 9.05
CA ALA A 93 -15.38 0.97 9.93
C ALA A 93 -15.56 1.51 11.36
N PHE A 94 -15.90 2.79 11.51
CA PHE A 94 -16.16 3.40 12.81
C PHE A 94 -17.34 2.73 13.53
N LYS A 95 -18.50 2.64 12.88
CA LYS A 95 -19.71 1.96 13.41
C LYS A 95 -19.44 0.50 13.77
N HIS A 96 -18.67 -0.22 12.95
CA HIS A 96 -18.29 -1.60 13.27
C HIS A 96 -17.40 -1.67 14.52
N ASN A 97 -16.43 -0.77 14.64
CA ASN A 97 -15.43 -0.79 15.72
C ASN A 97 -16.01 -0.34 17.08
N GLU A 98 -17.09 0.44 17.09
CA GLU A 98 -17.82 0.77 18.33
C GLU A 98 -18.43 -0.46 19.01
N HIS A 99 -18.81 -1.48 18.23
CA HIS A 99 -19.53 -2.66 18.72
C HIS A 99 -18.75 -3.98 18.58
N SER A 100 -17.51 -3.94 18.07
CA SER A 100 -16.72 -5.13 17.77
C SER A 100 -15.33 -5.06 18.42
N ARG A 101 -14.90 -6.16 19.03
CA ARG A 101 -13.49 -6.32 19.47
C ARG A 101 -12.53 -6.50 18.28
N ARG A 102 -13.05 -6.82 17.09
CA ARG A 102 -12.27 -6.97 15.87
C ARG A 102 -12.31 -5.66 15.10
N ILE A 103 -11.21 -4.92 15.18
CA ILE A 103 -11.06 -3.66 14.46
C ILE A 103 -11.02 -3.92 12.95
N ARG A 104 -11.90 -3.26 12.20
CA ARG A 104 -11.81 -3.12 10.74
C ARG A 104 -11.01 -1.88 10.39
N GLY A 105 -10.10 -2.01 9.43
CA GLY A 105 -9.41 -0.88 8.82
C GLY A 105 -10.24 -0.33 7.67
N GLY A 106 -10.33 0.99 7.56
CA GLY A 106 -10.93 1.70 6.42
C GLY A 106 -9.89 2.55 5.68
N SER A 107 -8.66 2.04 5.50
CA SER A 107 -7.62 2.78 4.80
C SER A 107 -7.58 2.42 3.32
N THR A 108 -7.71 3.42 2.45
CA THR A 108 -7.67 3.30 0.98
C THR A 108 -6.29 2.89 0.48
N ILE A 109 -6.19 2.47 -0.79
CA ILE A 109 -4.91 2.18 -1.44
C ILE A 109 -3.99 3.41 -1.40
N SER A 110 -4.52 4.61 -1.62
CA SER A 110 -3.76 5.86 -1.57
C SER A 110 -3.21 6.13 -0.17
N GLN A 111 -4.02 5.93 0.88
CA GLN A 111 -3.57 6.07 2.27
C GLN A 111 -2.47 5.07 2.62
N GLN A 112 -2.63 3.82 2.19
CA GLN A 112 -1.63 2.77 2.40
C GLN A 112 -0.32 3.08 1.66
N THR A 113 -0.41 3.61 0.44
CA THR A 113 0.74 4.06 -0.36
C THR A 113 1.47 5.21 0.33
N ALA A 114 0.74 6.26 0.73
CA ALA A 114 1.31 7.40 1.45
C ALA A 114 2.03 6.96 2.73
N LYS A 115 1.36 6.11 3.54
CA LYS A 115 1.92 5.52 4.75
C LYS A 115 3.22 4.77 4.48
N ASN A 116 3.25 3.90 3.49
CA ASN A 116 4.40 3.03 3.26
C ASN A 116 5.58 3.79 2.63
N VAL A 117 5.33 4.76 1.74
CA VAL A 117 6.39 5.49 1.03
C VAL A 117 7.05 6.56 1.90
N PHE A 118 6.27 7.31 2.66
CA PHE A 118 6.77 8.55 3.29
C PHE A 118 6.90 8.51 4.80
N LEU A 119 6.22 7.58 5.48
CA LEU A 119 6.10 7.61 6.94
C LEU A 119 6.83 6.45 7.61
N LEU A 120 7.37 6.74 8.80
CA LEU A 120 7.85 5.71 9.70
C LEU A 120 6.67 4.93 10.31
N PRO A 121 6.84 3.62 10.56
CA PRO A 121 5.81 2.82 11.23
C PRO A 121 5.58 3.32 12.66
N ASP A 122 4.37 3.77 12.94
CA ASP A 122 3.93 4.22 14.27
C ASP A 122 2.40 4.08 14.38
N ARG A 123 1.84 4.15 15.60
CA ARG A 123 0.39 4.07 15.85
C ARG A 123 -0.14 5.33 16.56
N SER A 124 0.30 6.52 16.15
CA SER A 124 -0.25 7.79 16.67
C SER A 124 -1.26 8.46 15.73
N TYR A 125 -2.12 9.30 16.32
CA TYR A 125 -3.02 10.20 15.57
C TYR A 125 -2.25 11.24 14.76
N VAL A 126 -1.11 11.71 15.26
CA VAL A 126 -0.23 12.66 14.53
C VAL A 126 0.28 12.02 13.25
N ARG A 127 0.78 10.79 13.32
CA ARG A 127 1.17 10.02 12.14
C ARG A 127 0.01 9.85 11.15
N LYS A 128 -1.22 9.57 11.64
CA LYS A 128 -2.40 9.46 10.77
C LYS A 128 -2.78 10.79 10.10
N ALA A 129 -2.57 11.94 10.76
CA ALA A 129 -2.76 13.26 10.15
C ALA A 129 -1.72 13.53 9.05
N ILE A 130 -0.45 13.17 9.28
CA ILE A 130 0.61 13.26 8.26
C ILE A 130 0.32 12.32 7.08
N GLU A 131 -0.21 11.13 7.34
CA GLU A 131 -0.66 10.19 6.30
C GLU A 131 -1.74 10.83 5.43
N ALA A 132 -2.74 11.49 6.05
CA ALA A 132 -3.78 12.18 5.31
C ALA A 132 -3.21 13.32 4.44
N TYR A 133 -2.26 14.10 4.97
CA TYR A 133 -1.55 15.13 4.21
C TYR A 133 -0.84 14.56 2.97
N PHE A 134 -0.04 13.50 3.11
CA PHE A 134 0.63 12.87 1.97
C PHE A 134 -0.35 12.19 1.01
N THR A 135 -1.47 11.65 1.51
CA THR A 135 -2.52 11.07 0.67
C THR A 135 -3.08 12.10 -0.30
N LEU A 136 -3.39 13.32 0.20
CA LEU A 136 -3.85 14.41 -0.65
C LEU A 136 -2.79 14.86 -1.65
N LEU A 137 -1.52 14.92 -1.22
CA LEU A 137 -0.42 15.27 -2.13
C LEU A 137 -0.27 14.27 -3.27
N ILE A 138 -0.24 12.96 -2.99
CA ILE A 138 -0.11 11.96 -4.06
C ILE A 138 -1.34 11.91 -4.96
N GLU A 139 -2.56 12.04 -4.43
CA GLU A 139 -3.78 12.08 -5.26
C GLU A 139 -3.78 13.30 -6.21
N THR A 140 -3.26 14.43 -5.74
CA THR A 140 -3.10 15.64 -6.56
C THR A 140 -1.96 15.49 -7.57
N CYS A 141 -0.85 14.93 -7.14
CA CYS A 141 0.40 14.98 -7.87
C CYS A 141 0.73 13.72 -8.65
N TRP A 142 0.10 12.57 -8.49
CA TRP A 142 0.51 11.31 -9.13
C TRP A 142 -0.53 10.77 -10.11
N GLY A 143 -1.82 10.90 -9.80
CA GLY A 143 -2.88 10.22 -10.54
C GLY A 143 -3.01 8.75 -10.14
N LYS A 144 -4.16 8.13 -10.46
CA LYS A 144 -4.53 6.78 -9.99
C LYS A 144 -3.61 5.67 -10.49
N GLU A 145 -3.19 5.76 -11.75
CA GLU A 145 -2.28 4.78 -12.36
C GLU A 145 -0.96 4.70 -11.61
N HIS A 146 -0.30 5.85 -11.41
CA HIS A 146 0.98 5.91 -10.71
C HIS A 146 0.86 5.53 -9.23
N ILE A 147 -0.24 5.91 -8.57
CA ILE A 147 -0.50 5.46 -7.19
C ILE A 147 -0.57 3.93 -7.13
N MET A 148 -1.29 3.30 -8.07
CA MET A 148 -1.39 1.85 -8.15
C MET A 148 -0.03 1.20 -8.44
N GLU A 149 0.75 1.75 -9.39
CA GLU A 149 2.10 1.28 -9.68
C GLU A 149 2.99 1.29 -8.43
N VAL A 150 3.06 2.43 -7.74
CA VAL A 150 3.86 2.55 -6.52
C VAL A 150 3.36 1.60 -5.45
N TYR A 151 2.04 1.54 -5.22
CA TYR A 151 1.43 0.64 -4.25
C TYR A 151 1.86 -0.81 -4.45
N LEU A 152 1.68 -1.35 -5.66
CA LEU A 152 1.98 -2.73 -5.99
C LEU A 152 3.48 -3.03 -5.94
N ASN A 153 4.34 -2.02 -6.00
CA ASN A 153 5.78 -2.20 -5.90
C ASN A 153 6.34 -2.04 -4.47
N VAL A 154 5.65 -1.34 -3.57
CA VAL A 154 6.17 -1.05 -2.22
C VAL A 154 5.46 -1.79 -1.10
N ILE A 155 4.29 -2.37 -1.36
CA ILE A 155 3.52 -3.10 -0.35
C ILE A 155 4.28 -4.34 0.16
N GLU A 156 4.26 -4.57 1.48
CA GLU A 156 4.85 -5.76 2.11
C GLU A 156 3.97 -6.97 1.78
N THR A 157 4.52 -7.96 1.08
CA THR A 157 3.81 -9.17 0.63
C THR A 157 4.25 -10.42 1.39
N GLY A 158 5.35 -10.33 2.14
CA GLY A 158 5.89 -11.38 3.01
C GLY A 158 6.93 -10.85 3.99
N ASP A 159 7.59 -11.72 4.75
CA ASP A 159 8.63 -11.32 5.71
C ASP A 159 9.92 -10.88 4.99
N GLY A 160 10.04 -9.58 4.75
CA GLY A 160 11.14 -9.00 3.96
C GLY A 160 10.92 -9.05 2.45
N ILE A 161 9.72 -9.40 2.00
CA ILE A 161 9.33 -9.43 0.58
C ILE A 161 8.42 -8.24 0.31
N TYR A 162 8.77 -7.43 -0.68
CA TYR A 162 8.06 -6.22 -1.02
C TYR A 162 7.78 -6.13 -2.52
N GLY A 163 6.55 -5.74 -2.82
CA GLY A 163 6.04 -5.63 -4.17
C GLY A 163 5.55 -6.96 -4.74
N VAL A 164 4.80 -6.86 -5.84
CA VAL A 164 4.14 -8.00 -6.49
C VAL A 164 5.06 -8.84 -7.35
N GLU A 165 6.10 -8.27 -7.97
CA GLU A 165 7.08 -9.04 -8.74
C GLU A 165 7.85 -10.00 -7.84
N ALA A 166 8.41 -9.50 -6.74
CA ALA A 166 9.07 -10.34 -5.75
C ALA A 166 8.10 -11.39 -5.16
N ALA A 167 6.84 -11.03 -4.91
CA ALA A 167 5.83 -11.99 -4.45
C ALA A 167 5.55 -13.10 -5.49
N ALA A 168 5.45 -12.75 -6.76
CA ALA A 168 5.18 -13.70 -7.84
C ALA A 168 6.35 -14.68 -8.01
N GLU A 169 7.59 -14.17 -8.03
CA GLU A 169 8.80 -14.99 -8.12
C GLU A 169 8.93 -15.92 -6.90
N HIS A 170 8.69 -15.39 -5.70
CA HIS A 170 8.84 -16.11 -4.44
C HIS A 170 7.77 -17.20 -4.23
N TYR A 171 6.49 -16.88 -4.43
CA TYR A 171 5.38 -17.78 -4.10
C TYR A 171 4.93 -18.68 -5.26
N PHE A 172 5.10 -18.22 -6.50
CA PHE A 172 4.52 -18.89 -7.67
C PHE A 172 5.52 -19.17 -8.78
N HIS A 173 6.78 -18.77 -8.61
CA HIS A 173 7.86 -18.98 -9.59
C HIS A 173 7.50 -18.47 -10.99
N CYS A 174 6.85 -17.32 -11.04
CA CYS A 174 6.46 -16.63 -12.27
C CYS A 174 6.66 -15.12 -12.15
N HIS A 175 6.55 -14.39 -13.26
CA HIS A 175 6.56 -12.93 -13.26
C HIS A 175 5.18 -12.36 -12.88
N ALA A 176 5.15 -11.13 -12.36
CA ALA A 176 3.91 -10.42 -12.01
C ALA A 176 2.95 -10.29 -13.20
N SER A 177 3.48 -10.17 -14.42
CA SER A 177 2.70 -10.18 -15.67
C SER A 177 1.95 -11.48 -15.92
N GLN A 178 2.41 -12.59 -15.34
CA GLN A 178 1.88 -13.94 -15.57
C GLN A 178 0.93 -14.41 -14.46
N LEU A 179 0.68 -13.57 -13.44
CA LEU A 179 -0.22 -13.91 -12.35
C LEU A 179 -1.63 -14.20 -12.88
N SER A 180 -2.08 -15.44 -12.64
CA SER A 180 -3.47 -15.84 -12.86
C SER A 180 -4.41 -15.10 -11.90
N LYS A 181 -5.71 -15.07 -12.23
CA LYS A 181 -6.73 -14.47 -11.37
C LYS A 181 -6.70 -15.07 -9.95
N SER A 182 -6.52 -16.38 -9.84
CA SER A 182 -6.44 -17.11 -8.58
C SER A 182 -5.24 -16.66 -7.73
N GLN A 183 -4.05 -16.62 -8.32
CA GLN A 183 -2.80 -16.22 -7.65
C GLN A 183 -2.83 -14.74 -7.24
N ALA A 184 -3.31 -13.86 -8.12
CA ALA A 184 -3.48 -12.44 -7.83
C ALA A 184 -4.37 -12.21 -6.60
N VAL A 185 -5.51 -12.92 -6.52
CA VAL A 185 -6.39 -12.83 -5.35
C VAL A 185 -5.71 -13.38 -4.09
N LEU A 186 -4.96 -14.48 -4.17
CA LEU A 186 -4.24 -15.03 -3.01
C LEU A 186 -3.21 -14.04 -2.44
N ILE A 187 -2.51 -13.31 -3.30
CA ILE A 187 -1.63 -12.21 -2.87
C ILE A 187 -2.47 -11.12 -2.19
N ALA A 188 -3.52 -10.63 -2.85
CA ALA A 188 -4.35 -9.54 -2.35
C ALA A 188 -4.96 -9.85 -0.97
N VAL A 189 -5.55 -11.03 -0.76
CA VAL A 189 -6.18 -11.39 0.53
C VAL A 189 -5.16 -11.62 1.66
N SER A 190 -3.87 -11.76 1.31
CA SER A 190 -2.78 -11.93 2.26
C SER A 190 -2.20 -10.60 2.75
N LEU A 191 -2.39 -9.49 2.02
CA LEU A 191 -1.88 -8.15 2.34
C LEU A 191 -2.26 -7.62 3.73
N PRO A 192 -3.43 -7.94 4.33
CA PRO A 192 -3.73 -7.48 5.68
C PRO A 192 -2.81 -8.06 6.77
N ASN A 193 -2.18 -9.21 6.52
CA ASN A 193 -1.21 -9.80 7.45
C ASN A 193 -0.13 -10.62 6.71
N PRO A 194 0.76 -9.94 5.96
CA PRO A 194 1.62 -10.56 4.96
C PRO A 194 2.69 -11.47 5.59
N ARG A 195 3.08 -11.21 6.83
CA ARG A 195 4.06 -12.04 7.57
C ARG A 195 3.44 -13.31 8.17
N LYS A 196 2.11 -13.38 8.26
CA LYS A 196 1.36 -14.54 8.79
C LYS A 196 0.77 -15.41 7.68
N PHE A 197 0.33 -14.80 6.60
CA PHE A 197 -0.34 -15.47 5.50
C PHE A 197 0.67 -15.87 4.42
N ASN A 198 0.49 -17.06 3.85
CA ASN A 198 1.31 -17.56 2.76
C ASN A 198 0.41 -17.81 1.53
N PRO A 199 0.53 -16.99 0.46
CA PRO A 199 -0.24 -17.16 -0.77
C PRO A 199 0.00 -18.51 -1.48
N ALA A 200 1.19 -19.11 -1.35
CA ALA A 200 1.52 -20.42 -1.95
C ALA A 200 0.93 -21.60 -1.16
N HIS A 201 0.67 -21.41 0.14
CA HIS A 201 0.07 -22.42 1.01
C HIS A 201 -1.14 -21.85 1.77
N PRO A 202 -2.24 -21.54 1.07
CA PRO A 202 -3.36 -20.86 1.67
C PRO A 202 -4.11 -21.74 2.67
N SER A 203 -4.34 -21.21 3.86
CA SER A 203 -5.24 -21.83 4.84
C SER A 203 -6.69 -21.82 4.34
N ALA A 204 -7.56 -22.63 4.97
CA ALA A 204 -8.99 -22.63 4.68
C ALA A 204 -9.62 -21.22 4.77
N TYR A 205 -9.14 -20.40 5.73
CA TYR A 205 -9.55 -19.00 5.86
C TYR A 205 -9.20 -18.16 4.63
N LEU A 206 -8.00 -18.33 4.08
CA LEU A 206 -7.58 -17.58 2.89
C LEU A 206 -8.34 -18.05 1.66
N LEU A 207 -8.59 -19.35 1.51
CA LEU A 207 -9.40 -19.90 0.42
C LEU A 207 -10.84 -19.38 0.44
N GLU A 208 -11.45 -19.28 1.63
CA GLU A 208 -12.79 -18.70 1.78
C GLU A 208 -12.81 -17.23 1.34
N ARG A 209 -11.81 -16.44 1.75
CA ARG A 209 -11.68 -15.04 1.29
C ARG A 209 -11.41 -14.96 -0.19
N GLN A 210 -10.57 -15.84 -0.73
CA GLN A 210 -10.25 -15.89 -2.14
C GLN A 210 -11.51 -16.09 -2.97
N ALA A 211 -12.37 -17.04 -2.60
CA ALA A 211 -13.65 -17.27 -3.28
C ALA A 211 -14.54 -16.02 -3.28
N LYS A 212 -14.63 -15.31 -2.15
CA LYS A 212 -15.41 -14.07 -2.04
C LYS A 212 -14.87 -12.96 -2.96
N ILE A 213 -13.55 -12.76 -2.98
CA ILE A 213 -12.93 -11.74 -3.83
C ILE A 213 -13.01 -12.12 -5.31
N LEU A 214 -12.85 -13.40 -5.66
CA LEU A 214 -13.03 -13.87 -7.05
C LEU A 214 -14.43 -13.59 -7.57
N HIS A 215 -15.46 -13.78 -6.73
CA HIS A 215 -16.84 -13.45 -7.05
C HIS A 215 -17.02 -11.93 -7.20
N LEU A 216 -16.53 -11.13 -6.26
CA LEU A 216 -16.60 -9.67 -6.35
C LEU A 216 -15.91 -9.12 -7.61
N MET A 217 -14.73 -9.66 -7.98
CA MET A 217 -14.04 -9.31 -9.22
C MET A 217 -14.82 -9.69 -10.49
N SER A 218 -15.83 -10.55 -10.41
CA SER A 218 -16.72 -10.84 -11.55
C SER A 218 -17.88 -9.87 -11.68
N GLU A 219 -18.22 -9.18 -10.59
CA GLU A 219 -19.29 -8.17 -10.54
C GLU A 219 -18.76 -6.76 -10.79
N LEU A 220 -17.52 -6.48 -10.41
CA LEU A 220 -16.88 -5.18 -10.63
C LEU A 220 -16.52 -4.98 -12.11
N PRO A 221 -16.63 -3.74 -12.63
CA PRO A 221 -16.11 -3.42 -13.94
C PRO A 221 -14.60 -3.63 -13.99
N LYS A 222 -14.09 -3.96 -15.19
CA LYS A 222 -12.65 -4.03 -15.41
C LYS A 222 -12.03 -2.65 -15.18
N VAL A 223 -10.97 -2.62 -14.39
CA VAL A 223 -10.25 -1.38 -14.10
C VAL A 223 -9.53 -0.90 -15.36
N SER A 224 -9.73 0.37 -15.70
CA SER A 224 -8.99 1.10 -16.72
C SER A 224 -8.53 2.43 -16.14
N PHE A 225 -7.29 2.79 -16.43
CA PHE A 225 -6.71 4.08 -16.03
C PHE A 225 -6.82 5.14 -17.13
N GLU A 226 -7.21 4.73 -18.34
CA GLU A 226 -7.49 5.63 -19.45
C GLU A 226 -8.78 6.42 -19.15
N LYS A 227 -8.69 7.75 -19.25
CA LYS A 227 -9.83 8.66 -19.34
C LYS A 227 -9.92 9.22 -20.75
#